data_AF-A0A7U9WU63-F1
#
_entry.id   AF-A0A7U9WU63-F1
#
_cell.length_a   1.000
_cell.length_b   1.000
_cell.length_c   1.000
_cell.angle_alpha   90.00
_cell.angle_beta   90.00
_cell.angle_gamma   90.00
#
_symmetry.space_group_name_H-M   'P 1'
#
loop_
_entity.id
_entity.type
_entity.pdbx_description
1 polymer ?
#
loop_
_entity_poly.entity_id
_entity_poly.type
_entity_poly.pdbx_seq_one_letter_code
_entity_poly.pdbx_strand_id
1 'polypeptide(L)'
;MSLQINDRLLWPGGKRKALTLSYDDGISQDRRLLKLLNEQGVKGTFNLNSGLLGMEGRVSAGKKEVSHNKIGKEEIVSLYAGHEIASHGRFHTSLTGMDPARCVQEILPCRQELEEITGQPLTGYAYAFGAYDATIISALKSCGIVYARTIEATHRFDIPSDFFRWNPTCHHDDENLSGLVKEFLSDDKYFSFYSPAKLFFLWGHSYEFDQNDNWERMEGFIKETAGREDVYYATNAEICRYVEAYRRLVFSADSSMVYNPSCITLWLGGTFTEETLEVKPGAIVKLQEPVDM
;
A
#
# COMPACT_ATOMS: atom_id res chain seq x y z
N MET A 1 28.23 -18.59 17.26
CA MET A 1 27.27 -17.82 18.05
C MET A 1 27.05 -16.53 17.30
N SER A 2 25.83 -16.26 16.89
CA SER A 2 25.49 -15.09 16.07
C SER A 2 24.44 -14.31 16.85
N LEU A 3 24.60 -12.98 16.97
CA LEU A 3 23.69 -12.11 17.69
C LEU A 3 22.78 -11.34 16.73
N GLN A 4 21.53 -11.13 17.13
CA GLN A 4 20.60 -10.22 16.44
C GLN A 4 20.44 -8.91 17.23
N ILE A 5 20.58 -7.79 16.53
CA ILE A 5 20.25 -6.45 17.04
C ILE A 5 18.73 -6.22 16.95
N ASN A 6 18.14 -5.64 17.99
CA ASN A 6 16.72 -5.38 18.10
C ASN A 6 16.34 -3.98 17.56
N ASP A 7 16.72 -3.73 16.31
CA ASP A 7 16.55 -2.46 15.58
C ASP A 7 15.57 -2.59 14.39
N ARG A 8 14.84 -3.69 14.30
CA ARG A 8 13.99 -4.02 13.16
C ARG A 8 12.64 -3.34 13.26
N LEU A 9 12.13 -2.86 12.12
CA LEU A 9 10.83 -2.20 12.04
C LEU A 9 9.73 -3.12 12.59
N LEU A 10 8.94 -2.58 13.52
CA LEU A 10 7.61 -3.07 13.86
C LEU A 10 6.57 -2.00 13.49
N TRP A 11 5.33 -2.40 13.26
CA TRP A 11 4.24 -1.48 12.94
C TRP A 11 3.75 -0.73 14.20
N PRO A 12 2.99 0.36 14.06
CA PRO A 12 2.50 1.16 15.19
C PRO A 12 1.91 0.34 16.34
N GLY A 13 2.43 0.58 17.54
CA GLY A 13 2.07 -0.17 18.75
C GLY A 13 2.78 -1.52 18.88
N GLY A 14 3.94 -1.69 18.23
CA GLY A 14 4.74 -2.93 18.29
C GLY A 14 4.14 -4.09 17.50
N LYS A 15 3.17 -3.82 16.61
CA LYS A 15 2.47 -4.84 15.83
C LYS A 15 3.42 -5.49 14.82
N ARG A 16 3.24 -6.79 14.59
CA ARG A 16 4.04 -7.56 13.63
C ARG A 16 3.36 -7.76 12.28
N LYS A 17 2.12 -7.29 12.11
CA LYS A 17 1.33 -7.48 10.90
C LYS A 17 0.74 -6.13 10.47
N ALA A 18 0.80 -5.83 9.17
CA ALA A 18 0.08 -4.72 8.56
C ALA A 18 -0.66 -5.20 7.32
N LEU A 19 -1.84 -4.63 7.08
CA LEU A 19 -2.66 -4.87 5.90
C LEU A 19 -2.89 -3.56 5.17
N THR A 20 -2.65 -3.58 3.86
CA THR A 20 -3.01 -2.49 2.96
C THR A 20 -3.62 -3.02 1.67
N LEU A 21 -4.54 -2.25 1.11
CA LEU A 21 -5.35 -2.59 -0.06
C LEU A 21 -5.15 -1.53 -1.14
N SER A 22 -5.07 -1.92 -2.42
CA SER A 22 -5.01 -0.98 -3.55
C SER A 22 -5.99 -1.35 -4.66
N TYR A 23 -6.89 -0.43 -5.00
CA TYR A 23 -7.94 -0.65 -5.99
C TYR A 23 -7.89 0.39 -7.10
N ASP A 24 -8.07 -0.07 -8.32
CA ASP A 24 -7.85 0.75 -9.50
C ASP A 24 -9.12 1.30 -10.13
N ASP A 25 -8.88 2.26 -11.03
CA ASP A 25 -9.82 2.81 -11.98
C ASP A 25 -10.87 3.78 -11.46
N GLY A 26 -11.26 3.73 -10.19
CA GLY A 26 -12.28 4.64 -9.67
C GLY A 26 -13.64 4.39 -10.30
N ILE A 27 -14.17 3.19 -10.13
CA ILE A 27 -15.33 2.70 -10.87
C ILE A 27 -16.53 2.42 -9.96
N SER A 28 -17.71 2.30 -10.55
CA SER A 28 -18.98 2.30 -9.82
C SER A 28 -19.09 1.26 -8.69
N GLN A 29 -18.44 0.11 -8.87
CA GLN A 29 -18.41 -1.01 -7.93
C GLN A 29 -17.61 -0.69 -6.66
N ASP A 30 -16.76 0.34 -6.68
CA ASP A 30 -16.06 0.84 -5.49
C ASP A 30 -17.06 1.20 -4.39
N ARG A 31 -18.28 1.65 -4.72
CA ARG A 31 -19.33 1.93 -3.72
C ARG A 31 -19.62 0.74 -2.81
N ARG A 32 -19.68 -0.47 -3.37
CA ARG A 32 -19.91 -1.70 -2.58
C ARG A 32 -18.67 -2.07 -1.79
N LEU A 33 -17.50 -1.98 -2.41
CA LEU A 33 -16.23 -2.30 -1.75
C LEU A 33 -15.97 -1.36 -0.56
N LEU A 34 -16.07 -0.04 -0.76
CA LEU A 34 -15.89 0.97 0.27
C LEU A 34 -16.87 0.78 1.43
N LYS A 35 -18.14 0.45 1.15
CA LYS A 35 -19.10 0.12 2.21
C LYS A 35 -18.60 -1.05 3.07
N LEU A 36 -18.17 -2.14 2.44
CA LEU A 36 -17.62 -3.31 3.14
C LEU A 36 -16.38 -2.96 3.97
N LEU A 37 -15.45 -2.19 3.41
CA LEU A 37 -14.22 -1.79 4.11
C LEU A 37 -14.52 -0.89 5.31
N ASN A 38 -15.40 0.10 5.15
CA ASN A 38 -15.80 1.04 6.20
C ASN A 38 -16.51 0.35 7.36
N GLU A 39 -17.41 -0.60 7.08
CA GLU A 39 -18.11 -1.38 8.11
C GLU A 39 -17.14 -2.20 8.99
N GLN A 40 -15.95 -2.51 8.48
CA GLN A 40 -14.96 -3.37 9.14
C GLN A 40 -13.71 -2.60 9.58
N GLY A 41 -13.68 -1.27 9.41
CA GLY A 41 -12.56 -0.41 9.80
C GLY A 41 -11.27 -0.67 9.00
N VAL A 42 -11.39 -1.25 7.80
CA VAL A 42 -10.23 -1.54 6.93
C VAL A 42 -9.98 -0.35 6.01
N LYS A 43 -8.71 0.06 5.90
CA LYS A 43 -8.30 1.14 5.00
C LYS A 43 -7.84 0.60 3.65
N GLY A 44 -7.88 1.47 2.64
CA GLY A 44 -7.43 1.15 1.30
C GLY A 44 -7.00 2.40 0.54
N THR A 45 -6.35 2.17 -0.59
CA THR A 45 -5.87 3.20 -1.53
C THR A 45 -6.55 2.99 -2.87
N PHE A 46 -7.23 4.02 -3.37
CA PHE A 46 -7.97 3.98 -4.64
C PHE A 46 -7.25 4.84 -5.68
N ASN A 47 -6.80 4.23 -6.77
CA ASN A 47 -5.97 4.88 -7.78
C ASN A 47 -6.87 5.33 -8.94
N LEU A 48 -7.08 6.64 -9.05
CA LEU A 48 -8.09 7.21 -9.96
C LEU A 48 -7.44 7.76 -11.24
N ASN A 49 -8.21 7.74 -12.32
CA ASN A 49 -7.87 8.39 -13.59
C ASN A 49 -8.65 9.70 -13.72
N SER A 50 -8.03 10.81 -13.37
CA SER A 50 -8.69 12.12 -13.29
C SER A 50 -9.35 12.58 -14.60
N GLY A 51 -8.78 12.20 -15.75
CA GLY A 51 -9.28 12.53 -17.08
C GLY A 51 -10.45 11.66 -17.55
N LEU A 52 -10.78 10.60 -16.82
CA LEU A 52 -11.88 9.67 -17.14
C LEU A 52 -13.06 9.78 -16.17
N LEU A 53 -12.98 10.63 -15.14
CA LEU A 53 -14.03 10.77 -14.13
C LEU A 53 -15.39 11.10 -14.75
N GLY A 54 -16.43 10.39 -14.34
CA GLY A 54 -17.79 10.51 -14.85
C GLY A 54 -18.06 9.88 -16.22
N MET A 55 -17.07 9.26 -16.86
CA MET A 55 -17.28 8.55 -18.14
C MET A 55 -17.95 7.19 -17.93
N GLU A 56 -18.90 6.86 -18.79
CA GLU A 56 -19.48 5.52 -18.86
C GLU A 56 -18.62 4.59 -19.72
N GLY A 57 -18.60 3.31 -19.37
CA GLY A 57 -17.78 2.31 -20.03
C GLY A 57 -18.22 0.89 -19.76
N ARG A 58 -17.60 -0.06 -20.48
CA ARG A 58 -17.80 -1.50 -20.30
C ARG A 58 -16.46 -2.20 -20.45
N VAL A 59 -16.30 -3.32 -19.75
CA VAL A 59 -15.08 -4.15 -19.80
C VAL A 59 -15.45 -5.61 -19.97
N SER A 60 -14.70 -6.32 -20.83
CA SER A 60 -14.92 -7.72 -21.19
C SER A 60 -13.61 -8.52 -21.11
N ALA A 61 -12.90 -8.40 -19.99
CA ALA A 61 -11.63 -9.07 -19.73
C ALA A 61 -11.74 -10.42 -18.99
N GLY A 62 -12.91 -10.76 -18.45
CA GLY A 62 -13.16 -11.97 -17.67
C GLY A 62 -14.42 -12.73 -18.13
N LYS A 63 -15.15 -13.38 -17.21
CA LYS A 63 -16.23 -14.33 -17.58
C LYS A 63 -17.42 -13.68 -18.29
N LYS A 64 -17.73 -12.42 -17.99
CA LYS A 64 -18.79 -11.66 -18.64
C LYS A 64 -18.46 -10.18 -18.74
N GLU A 65 -19.15 -9.51 -19.64
CA GLU A 65 -19.06 -8.06 -19.77
C GLU A 65 -19.82 -7.37 -18.62
N VAL A 66 -19.18 -6.38 -18.02
CA VAL A 66 -19.74 -5.58 -16.91
C VAL A 66 -19.51 -4.09 -17.15
N SER A 67 -20.21 -3.23 -16.38
CA SER A 67 -20.00 -1.79 -16.43
C SER A 67 -18.64 -1.40 -15.87
N HIS A 68 -18.00 -0.44 -16.53
CA HIS A 68 -16.75 0.21 -16.13
C HIS A 68 -16.98 1.72 -16.01
N ASN A 69 -18.06 2.09 -15.30
CA ASN A 69 -18.47 3.49 -15.17
C ASN A 69 -17.59 4.18 -14.13
N LYS A 70 -16.90 5.23 -14.55
CA LYS A 70 -15.99 6.01 -13.70
C LYS A 70 -16.81 6.90 -12.75
N ILE A 71 -16.39 6.97 -11.49
CA ILE A 71 -17.02 7.83 -10.48
C ILE A 71 -16.95 9.30 -10.91
N GLY A 72 -18.04 10.03 -10.73
CA GLY A 72 -18.11 11.47 -11.00
C GLY A 72 -17.31 12.29 -9.98
N LYS A 73 -16.78 13.45 -10.40
CA LYS A 73 -15.91 14.30 -9.56
C LYS A 73 -16.58 14.70 -8.25
N GLU A 74 -17.89 14.92 -8.28
CA GLU A 74 -18.72 15.40 -7.19
C GLU A 74 -18.87 14.39 -6.05
N GLU A 75 -18.71 13.09 -6.34
CA GLU A 75 -18.84 12.01 -5.36
C GLU A 75 -17.52 11.62 -4.71
N ILE A 76 -16.36 11.98 -5.29
CA ILE A 76 -15.05 11.44 -4.88
C ILE A 76 -14.75 11.69 -3.41
N VAL A 77 -14.90 12.93 -2.94
CA VAL A 77 -14.52 13.29 -1.57
C VAL A 77 -15.36 12.55 -0.53
N SER A 78 -16.67 12.44 -0.75
CA SER A 78 -17.57 11.77 0.18
C SER A 78 -17.46 10.25 0.09
N LEU A 79 -17.32 9.71 -1.11
CA LEU A 79 -17.27 8.27 -1.36
C LEU A 79 -16.00 7.64 -0.80
N TYR A 80 -14.83 8.23 -1.05
CA TYR A 80 -13.54 7.69 -0.61
C TYR A 80 -13.09 8.22 0.76
N ALA A 81 -13.99 8.83 1.54
CA ALA A 81 -13.68 9.35 2.86
C ALA A 81 -13.09 8.25 3.78
N GLY A 82 -11.96 8.54 4.43
CA GLY A 82 -11.24 7.57 5.28
C GLY A 82 -10.27 6.66 4.52
N HIS A 83 -10.27 6.72 3.19
CA HIS A 83 -9.35 6.01 2.31
C HIS A 83 -8.37 6.98 1.65
N GLU A 84 -7.29 6.45 1.09
CA GLU A 84 -6.39 7.25 0.27
C GLU A 84 -6.89 7.28 -1.18
N ILE A 85 -6.78 8.45 -1.79
CA ILE A 85 -6.84 8.60 -3.24
C ILE A 85 -5.40 8.72 -3.75
N ALA A 86 -5.08 7.96 -4.79
CA ALA A 86 -3.80 7.97 -5.49
C ALA A 86 -4.01 8.14 -7.00
N SER A 87 -2.94 8.43 -7.74
CA SER A 87 -3.02 8.62 -9.19
C SER A 87 -2.85 7.28 -9.94
N HIS A 88 -3.64 7.07 -10.98
CA HIS A 88 -3.48 5.96 -11.93
C HIS A 88 -3.20 6.43 -13.35
N GLY A 89 -2.61 7.63 -13.48
CA GLY A 89 -2.46 8.34 -14.75
C GLY A 89 -3.77 8.95 -15.24
N ARG A 90 -3.67 10.06 -15.98
CA ARG A 90 -4.83 10.86 -16.37
C ARG A 90 -5.86 10.09 -17.20
N PHE A 91 -5.40 9.33 -18.18
CA PHE A 91 -6.23 8.62 -19.16
C PHE A 91 -5.97 7.11 -19.19
N HIS A 92 -5.32 6.56 -18.16
CA HIS A 92 -4.94 5.14 -18.09
C HIS A 92 -4.06 4.70 -19.29
N THR A 93 -3.13 5.57 -19.70
CA THR A 93 -2.25 5.28 -20.84
C THR A 93 -1.07 4.40 -20.45
N SER A 94 -0.69 3.43 -21.28
CA SER A 94 0.60 2.73 -21.11
C SER A 94 1.74 3.70 -21.43
N LEU A 95 2.52 4.05 -20.40
CA LEU A 95 3.60 5.03 -20.54
C LEU A 95 4.91 4.43 -21.08
N THR A 96 5.02 3.10 -21.15
CA THR A 96 6.27 2.43 -21.50
C THR A 96 6.73 2.82 -22.89
N GLY A 97 8.00 3.24 -23.00
CA GLY A 97 8.58 3.71 -24.27
C GLY A 97 8.16 5.13 -24.68
N MET A 98 7.38 5.84 -23.86
CA MET A 98 7.17 7.28 -24.06
C MET A 98 8.41 8.08 -23.66
N ASP A 99 8.56 9.27 -24.25
CA ASP A 99 9.59 10.22 -23.81
C ASP A 99 9.16 10.94 -22.52
N PRO A 100 10.11 11.55 -21.78
CA PRO A 100 9.84 12.15 -20.48
C PRO A 100 8.68 13.17 -20.47
N ALA A 101 8.54 13.99 -21.51
CA ALA A 101 7.52 15.04 -21.53
C ALA A 101 6.11 14.43 -21.61
N ARG A 102 5.94 13.36 -22.38
CA ARG A 102 4.67 12.61 -22.45
C ARG A 102 4.36 11.89 -21.13
N CYS A 103 5.36 11.29 -20.48
CA CYS A 103 5.17 10.72 -19.15
C CYS A 103 4.67 11.78 -18.16
N VAL A 104 5.34 12.94 -18.10
CA VAL A 104 4.95 14.05 -17.21
C VAL A 104 3.53 14.55 -17.52
N GLN A 105 3.14 14.60 -18.80
CA GLN A 105 1.80 15.05 -19.21
C GLN A 105 0.68 14.11 -18.76
N GLU A 106 0.95 12.83 -18.55
CA GLU A 106 -0.04 11.89 -18.00
C GLU A 106 -0.07 11.91 -16.47
N ILE A 107 1.09 12.14 -15.84
CA ILE A 107 1.28 12.05 -14.38
C ILE A 107 0.86 13.35 -13.69
N LEU A 108 1.45 14.49 -14.08
CA LEU A 108 1.34 15.74 -13.33
C LEU A 108 -0.07 16.33 -13.37
N PRO A 109 -0.77 16.43 -14.52
CA PRO A 109 -2.14 16.92 -14.54
C PRO A 109 -3.08 16.01 -13.76
N CYS A 110 -2.82 14.69 -13.74
CA CYS A 110 -3.64 13.77 -12.96
C CYS A 110 -3.55 14.06 -11.47
N ARG A 111 -2.32 14.25 -10.97
CA ARG A 111 -2.08 14.69 -9.60
C ARG A 111 -2.78 16.01 -9.32
N GLN A 112 -2.57 17.04 -10.14
CA GLN A 112 -3.16 18.37 -9.95
C GLN A 112 -4.68 18.33 -9.86
N GLU A 113 -5.34 17.66 -10.82
CA GLU A 113 -6.80 17.55 -10.87
C GLU A 113 -7.37 16.80 -9.65
N LEU A 114 -6.69 15.76 -9.15
CA LEU A 114 -7.11 15.06 -7.94
C LEU A 114 -6.84 15.88 -6.66
N GLU A 115 -5.75 16.63 -6.61
CA GLU A 115 -5.45 17.55 -5.49
C GLU A 115 -6.49 18.68 -5.41
N GLU A 116 -6.94 19.21 -6.56
CA GLU A 116 -8.05 20.19 -6.63
C GLU A 116 -9.36 19.64 -6.07
N ILE A 117 -9.68 18.37 -6.35
CA ILE A 117 -10.91 17.71 -5.87
C ILE A 117 -10.82 17.42 -4.37
N THR A 118 -9.67 16.91 -3.91
CA THR A 118 -9.51 16.39 -2.54
C THR A 118 -9.04 17.45 -1.54
N GLY A 119 -8.47 18.56 -2.01
CA GLY A 119 -7.92 19.62 -1.17
C GLY A 119 -6.65 19.22 -0.40
N GLN A 120 -5.98 18.13 -0.79
CA GLN A 120 -4.77 17.63 -0.12
C GLN A 120 -3.72 17.17 -1.14
N PRO A 121 -2.41 17.20 -0.81
CA PRO A 121 -1.37 16.67 -1.69
C PRO A 121 -1.49 15.16 -1.91
N LEU A 122 -1.40 14.72 -3.17
CA LEU A 122 -1.36 13.30 -3.53
C LEU A 122 0.07 12.89 -3.90
N THR A 123 0.54 11.77 -3.35
CA THR A 123 1.92 11.30 -3.59
C THR A 123 2.01 9.84 -4.01
N GLY A 124 0.87 9.15 -4.10
CA GLY A 124 0.77 7.76 -4.54
C GLY A 124 0.51 7.61 -6.03
N TYR A 125 1.03 6.52 -6.60
CA TYR A 125 0.80 6.15 -7.99
C TYR A 125 0.58 4.64 -8.16
N ALA A 126 -0.15 4.26 -9.19
CA ALA A 126 -0.24 2.90 -9.68
C ALA A 126 0.06 2.88 -11.18
N TYR A 127 0.96 2.00 -11.63
CA TYR A 127 1.30 1.91 -13.05
C TYR A 127 0.12 1.28 -13.82
N ALA A 128 -0.43 2.00 -14.80
CA ALA A 128 -1.39 1.43 -15.74
C ALA A 128 -0.79 0.17 -16.38
N PHE A 129 -1.55 -0.93 -16.40
CA PHE A 129 -1.11 -2.24 -16.88
C PHE A 129 0.13 -2.82 -16.16
N GLY A 130 0.52 -2.27 -15.00
CA GLY A 130 1.74 -2.64 -14.30
C GLY A 130 3.03 -2.32 -15.07
N ALA A 131 2.95 -1.56 -16.15
CA ALA A 131 4.06 -1.34 -17.08
C ALA A 131 4.87 -0.10 -16.66
N TYR A 132 6.18 -0.29 -16.48
CA TYR A 132 7.09 0.79 -16.07
C TYR A 132 8.51 0.61 -16.64
N ASP A 133 9.24 1.71 -16.71
CA ASP A 133 10.66 1.76 -17.08
C ASP A 133 11.37 2.88 -16.30
N ALA A 134 12.68 3.04 -16.53
CA ALA A 134 13.48 4.05 -15.83
C ALA A 134 13.03 5.49 -16.15
N THR A 135 12.52 5.75 -17.35
CA THR A 135 12.02 7.06 -17.77
C THR A 135 10.79 7.42 -16.97
N ILE A 136 9.85 6.48 -16.82
CA ILE A 136 8.62 6.68 -16.05
C ILE A 136 8.95 6.90 -14.58
N ILE A 137 9.83 6.10 -13.98
CA ILE A 137 10.23 6.28 -12.57
C ILE A 137 10.85 7.67 -12.36
N SER A 138 11.69 8.14 -13.30
CA SER A 138 12.28 9.47 -13.23
C SER A 138 11.23 10.58 -13.35
N ALA A 139 10.23 10.39 -14.22
CA ALA A 139 9.12 11.32 -14.36
C ALA A 139 8.27 11.39 -13.08
N LEU A 140 7.90 10.24 -12.50
CA LEU A 140 7.17 10.15 -11.23
C LEU A 140 7.88 10.90 -10.10
N LYS A 141 9.20 10.68 -9.95
CA LYS A 141 10.04 11.40 -8.97
C LYS A 141 10.01 12.91 -9.21
N SER A 142 10.13 13.33 -10.46
CA SER A 142 10.10 14.76 -10.84
C SER A 142 8.74 15.40 -10.60
N CYS A 143 7.66 14.60 -10.65
CA CYS A 143 6.30 15.01 -10.32
C CYS A 143 5.98 14.88 -8.81
N GLY A 144 6.96 14.57 -7.96
CA GLY A 144 6.80 14.49 -6.50
C GLY A 144 6.01 13.28 -6.00
N ILE A 145 5.86 12.24 -6.82
CA ILE A 145 5.34 10.94 -6.39
C ILE A 145 6.41 10.27 -5.52
N VAL A 146 5.98 9.56 -4.47
CA VAL A 146 6.90 8.92 -3.50
C VAL A 146 6.82 7.40 -3.48
N TYR A 147 5.73 6.83 -4.00
CA TYR A 147 5.60 5.40 -4.21
C TYR A 147 4.78 5.10 -5.47
N ALA A 148 5.03 3.94 -6.08
CA ALA A 148 4.29 3.44 -7.21
C ALA A 148 4.17 1.91 -7.17
N ARG A 149 2.93 1.40 -7.25
CA ARG A 149 2.63 -0.03 -7.18
C ARG A 149 2.65 -0.70 -8.57
N THR A 150 3.26 -1.88 -8.63
CA THR A 150 3.29 -2.78 -9.81
C THR A 150 2.22 -3.87 -9.70
N ILE A 151 2.15 -4.81 -10.64
CA ILE A 151 1.20 -5.93 -10.60
C ILE A 151 1.85 -7.28 -10.31
N GLU A 152 3.15 -7.32 -10.06
CA GLU A 152 3.89 -8.57 -9.84
C GLU A 152 3.58 -9.13 -8.45
N ALA A 153 2.97 -10.31 -8.39
CA ALA A 153 2.67 -10.99 -7.14
C ALA A 153 3.96 -11.58 -6.54
N THR A 154 4.30 -11.16 -5.32
CA THR A 154 5.48 -11.70 -4.62
C THR A 154 5.19 -12.97 -3.83
N HIS A 155 3.92 -13.19 -3.46
CA HIS A 155 3.50 -14.22 -2.49
C HIS A 155 4.28 -14.17 -1.17
N ARG A 156 4.77 -12.97 -0.82
CA ARG A 156 5.55 -12.71 0.38
C ARG A 156 5.00 -11.49 1.11
N PHE A 157 5.42 -11.32 2.35
CA PHE A 157 5.00 -10.22 3.22
C PHE A 157 6.12 -9.22 3.50
N ASP A 158 7.10 -9.16 2.60
CA ASP A 158 8.26 -8.29 2.78
C ASP A 158 7.89 -6.81 2.62
N ILE A 159 8.53 -5.98 3.43
CA ILE A 159 8.47 -4.53 3.27
C ILE A 159 9.32 -4.16 2.04
N PRO A 160 8.78 -3.41 1.06
CA PRO A 160 9.48 -3.16 -0.20
C PRO A 160 10.75 -2.34 0.02
N SER A 161 11.86 -2.73 -0.60
CA SER A 161 13.12 -1.95 -0.55
C SER A 161 13.06 -0.68 -1.41
N ASP A 162 12.31 -0.70 -2.51
CA ASP A 162 12.12 0.40 -3.44
C ASP A 162 10.62 0.68 -3.63
N PHE A 163 10.14 1.81 -3.12
CA PHE A 163 8.73 2.17 -3.21
C PHE A 163 8.27 2.53 -4.63
N PHE A 164 9.17 2.78 -5.59
CA PHE A 164 8.79 2.95 -7.00
C PHE A 164 8.64 1.61 -7.75
N ARG A 165 9.01 0.50 -7.10
CA ARG A 165 8.82 -0.87 -7.57
C ARG A 165 8.12 -1.68 -6.48
N TRP A 166 7.00 -1.15 -5.99
CA TRP A 166 6.29 -1.79 -4.89
C TRP A 166 5.38 -2.90 -5.43
N ASN A 167 5.91 -4.13 -5.37
CA ASN A 167 5.19 -5.32 -5.77
C ASN A 167 4.18 -5.74 -4.67
N PRO A 168 2.93 -6.06 -5.01
CA PRO A 168 1.93 -6.57 -4.07
C PRO A 168 2.24 -7.99 -3.59
N THR A 169 1.60 -8.41 -2.50
CA THR A 169 1.61 -9.82 -2.07
C THR A 169 0.91 -10.67 -3.11
N CYS A 170 -0.31 -10.29 -3.51
CA CYS A 170 -1.08 -10.97 -4.56
C CYS A 170 -2.24 -10.10 -5.08
N HIS A 171 -2.88 -10.57 -6.14
CA HIS A 171 -4.18 -10.08 -6.61
C HIS A 171 -5.32 -10.63 -5.74
N HIS A 172 -6.46 -9.95 -5.64
CA HIS A 172 -7.62 -10.46 -4.89
C HIS A 172 -8.20 -11.78 -5.44
N ASP A 173 -7.89 -12.08 -6.71
CA ASP A 173 -8.38 -13.29 -7.38
C ASP A 173 -7.34 -14.41 -7.42
N ASP A 174 -6.23 -14.23 -6.70
CA ASP A 174 -5.16 -15.23 -6.58
C ASP A 174 -5.69 -16.54 -5.99
N GLU A 175 -5.38 -17.66 -6.65
CA GLU A 175 -5.86 -18.99 -6.24
C GLU A 175 -5.38 -19.37 -4.83
N ASN A 176 -4.22 -18.87 -4.41
CA ASN A 176 -3.63 -19.12 -3.11
C ASN A 176 -3.96 -18.04 -2.06
N LEU A 177 -4.91 -17.13 -2.32
CA LEU A 177 -5.27 -16.07 -1.37
C LEU A 177 -5.56 -16.61 0.04
N SER A 178 -6.30 -17.71 0.14
CA SER A 178 -6.64 -18.32 1.44
C SER A 178 -5.41 -18.89 2.18
N GLY A 179 -4.42 -19.41 1.46
CA GLY A 179 -3.16 -19.88 2.03
C GLY A 179 -2.32 -18.71 2.56
N LEU A 180 -2.24 -17.64 1.77
CA LEU A 180 -1.54 -16.41 2.14
C LEU A 180 -2.17 -15.74 3.36
N VAL A 181 -3.50 -15.72 3.48
CA VAL A 181 -4.19 -15.20 4.69
C VAL A 181 -3.81 -16.02 5.93
N LYS A 182 -3.79 -17.35 5.84
CA LYS A 182 -3.38 -18.21 6.96
C LYS A 182 -1.92 -17.94 7.36
N GLU A 183 -1.02 -17.84 6.40
CA GLU A 183 0.39 -17.56 6.66
C GLU A 183 0.59 -16.16 7.26
N PHE A 184 -0.11 -15.16 6.74
CA PHE A 184 -0.08 -13.79 7.26
C PHE A 184 -0.51 -13.73 8.72
N LEU A 185 -1.63 -14.38 9.04
CA LEU A 185 -2.22 -14.38 10.37
C LEU A 185 -1.47 -15.27 11.36
N SER A 186 -0.68 -16.23 10.90
CA SER A 186 0.15 -17.08 11.76
C SER A 186 1.12 -16.25 12.59
N ASP A 187 1.33 -16.68 13.84
CA ASP A 187 2.34 -16.15 14.77
C ASP A 187 3.72 -16.81 14.57
N ASP A 188 3.84 -17.72 13.59
CA ASP A 188 5.12 -18.26 13.17
C ASP A 188 6.09 -17.14 12.78
N LYS A 189 7.35 -17.32 13.15
CA LYS A 189 8.44 -16.38 12.82
C LYS A 189 8.49 -16.18 11.31
N TYR A 190 8.28 -14.94 10.88
CA TYR A 190 8.52 -14.55 9.50
C TYR A 190 10.01 -14.25 9.31
N PHE A 191 10.68 -15.06 8.49
CA PHE A 191 12.10 -14.89 8.23
C PHE A 191 12.30 -13.95 7.03
N SER A 192 12.66 -12.71 7.35
CA SER A 192 13.11 -11.71 6.39
C SER A 192 14.36 -11.04 6.94
N PHE A 193 15.36 -10.81 6.08
CA PHE A 193 16.58 -10.11 6.46
C PHE A 193 16.37 -8.63 6.76
N TYR A 194 15.19 -8.09 6.41
CA TYR A 194 14.85 -6.68 6.64
C TYR A 194 14.12 -6.48 7.96
N SER A 195 12.97 -7.14 8.16
CA SER A 195 12.14 -7.01 9.36
C SER A 195 11.33 -8.28 9.63
N PRO A 196 11.09 -8.66 10.90
CA PRO A 196 10.18 -9.75 11.25
C PRO A 196 8.70 -9.38 11.06
N ALA A 197 8.39 -8.13 10.75
CA ALA A 197 7.02 -7.67 10.52
C ALA A 197 6.56 -8.01 9.10
N LYS A 198 5.33 -8.52 9.00
CA LYS A 198 4.63 -8.86 7.77
C LYS A 198 3.85 -7.66 7.24
N LEU A 199 3.90 -7.43 5.93
CA LEU A 199 3.05 -6.52 5.18
C LEU A 199 2.23 -7.32 4.16
N PHE A 200 0.94 -7.48 4.40
CA PHE A 200 0.04 -8.00 3.37
C PHE A 200 -0.42 -6.84 2.49
N PHE A 201 -0.01 -6.88 1.23
CA PHE A 201 -0.46 -5.94 0.22
C PHE A 201 -1.35 -6.62 -0.84
N LEU A 202 -2.66 -6.38 -0.79
CA LEU A 202 -3.63 -6.92 -1.74
C LEU A 202 -4.05 -5.85 -2.77
N TRP A 203 -4.22 -6.23 -4.03
CA TRP A 203 -4.73 -5.31 -5.06
C TRP A 203 -5.74 -5.94 -6.02
N GLY A 204 -6.45 -5.10 -6.78
CA GLY A 204 -7.24 -5.50 -7.94
C GLY A 204 -8.24 -4.41 -8.39
N HIS A 205 -9.27 -4.80 -9.13
CA HIS A 205 -10.34 -3.90 -9.58
C HIS A 205 -11.69 -4.36 -9.05
N SER A 206 -12.50 -3.45 -8.51
CA SER A 206 -13.78 -3.86 -7.92
C SER A 206 -14.83 -4.34 -8.96
N TYR A 207 -14.65 -4.06 -10.25
CA TYR A 207 -15.50 -4.61 -11.32
C TYR A 207 -15.25 -6.11 -11.54
N GLU A 208 -14.08 -6.63 -11.18
CA GLU A 208 -13.72 -8.04 -11.37
C GLU A 208 -14.65 -8.94 -10.53
N PHE A 209 -15.13 -8.46 -9.38
CA PHE A 209 -16.10 -9.18 -8.56
C PHE A 209 -17.44 -9.39 -9.25
N ASP A 210 -17.94 -8.37 -9.97
CA ASP A 210 -19.14 -8.51 -10.79
C ASP A 210 -18.87 -9.43 -11.98
N GLN A 211 -17.72 -9.28 -12.62
CA GLN A 211 -17.34 -10.04 -13.81
C GLN A 211 -17.17 -11.53 -13.53
N ASN A 212 -16.64 -11.88 -12.36
CA ASN A 212 -16.36 -13.25 -11.98
C ASN A 212 -17.45 -13.90 -11.11
N ASP A 213 -18.48 -13.11 -10.74
CA ASP A 213 -19.55 -13.50 -9.81
C ASP A 213 -18.99 -14.01 -8.47
N ASN A 214 -18.03 -13.28 -7.90
CA ASN A 214 -17.24 -13.76 -6.76
C ASN A 214 -17.00 -12.74 -5.63
N TRP A 215 -17.95 -11.85 -5.38
CA TRP A 215 -17.90 -10.88 -4.25
C TRP A 215 -17.63 -11.54 -2.89
N GLU A 216 -18.09 -12.78 -2.70
CA GLU A 216 -17.87 -13.56 -1.48
C GLU A 216 -16.38 -13.79 -1.19
N ARG A 217 -15.49 -13.72 -2.19
CA ARG A 217 -14.04 -13.78 -1.98
C ARG A 217 -13.54 -12.60 -1.16
N MET A 218 -13.96 -11.38 -1.52
CA MET A 218 -13.59 -10.18 -0.78
C MET A 218 -14.25 -10.15 0.60
N GLU A 219 -15.53 -10.52 0.68
CA GLU A 219 -16.25 -10.61 1.95
C GLU A 219 -15.59 -11.61 2.91
N GLY A 220 -15.16 -12.77 2.40
CA GLY A 220 -14.40 -13.77 3.16
C GLY A 220 -13.02 -13.26 3.60
N PHE A 221 -12.28 -12.63 2.69
CA PHE A 221 -10.97 -12.03 3.00
C PHE A 221 -11.09 -10.99 4.12
N ILE A 222 -12.04 -10.07 4.03
CA ILE A 222 -12.26 -9.04 5.06
C ILE A 222 -12.72 -9.68 6.37
N LYS A 223 -13.64 -10.65 6.33
CA LYS A 223 -14.10 -11.37 7.53
C LYS A 223 -12.94 -12.03 8.29
N GLU A 224 -11.96 -12.58 7.58
CA GLU A 224 -10.81 -13.23 8.22
C GLU A 224 -9.75 -12.23 8.70
N THR A 225 -9.53 -11.14 7.96
CA THR A 225 -8.39 -10.25 8.20
C THR A 225 -8.72 -9.01 9.01
N ALA A 226 -9.97 -8.54 9.04
CA ALA A 226 -10.38 -7.29 9.69
C ALA A 226 -10.63 -7.42 11.21
N GLY A 227 -10.67 -6.28 11.90
CA GLY A 227 -11.02 -6.20 13.32
C GLY A 227 -10.01 -6.83 14.30
N ARG A 228 -8.79 -7.14 13.84
CA ARG A 228 -7.77 -7.80 14.67
C ARG A 228 -6.86 -6.76 15.32
N GLU A 229 -6.67 -6.86 16.64
CA GLU A 229 -5.87 -5.92 17.41
C GLU A 229 -4.37 -6.01 17.12
N ASP A 230 -3.90 -7.14 16.57
CA ASP A 230 -2.50 -7.39 16.21
C ASP A 230 -2.14 -6.93 14.79
N VAL A 231 -3.10 -6.42 14.02
CA VAL A 231 -2.93 -5.96 12.63
C VAL A 231 -3.04 -4.43 12.54
N TYR A 232 -2.07 -3.81 11.86
CA TYR A 232 -2.13 -2.40 11.49
C TYR A 232 -2.82 -2.23 10.13
N TYR A 233 -4.02 -1.65 10.10
CA TYR A 233 -4.73 -1.33 8.87
C TYR A 233 -4.36 0.07 8.39
N ALA A 234 -3.82 0.16 7.17
CA ALA A 234 -3.22 1.39 6.67
C ALA A 234 -3.43 1.57 5.17
N THR A 235 -3.43 2.82 4.71
CA THR A 235 -3.30 3.11 3.28
C THR A 235 -1.84 2.93 2.80
N ASN A 236 -1.62 2.85 1.50
CA ASN A 236 -0.27 2.78 0.92
C ASN A 236 0.60 3.98 1.31
N ALA A 237 0.07 5.21 1.29
CA ALA A 237 0.80 6.39 1.77
C ALA A 237 1.16 6.28 3.26
N GLU A 238 0.27 5.75 4.11
CA GLU A 238 0.58 5.56 5.52
C GLU A 238 1.72 4.56 5.73
N ILE A 239 1.70 3.43 5.01
CA ILE A 239 2.80 2.45 5.01
C ILE A 239 4.10 3.07 4.50
N CYS A 240 4.07 3.71 3.33
CA CYS A 240 5.27 4.33 2.75
C CYS A 240 5.86 5.38 3.69
N ARG A 241 5.05 6.30 4.20
CA ARG A 241 5.48 7.34 5.14
C ARG A 241 6.07 6.76 6.42
N TYR A 242 5.49 5.68 6.96
CA TYR A 242 5.99 5.01 8.17
C TYR A 242 7.34 4.35 7.94
N VAL A 243 7.47 3.57 6.86
CA VAL A 243 8.73 2.89 6.50
C VAL A 243 9.83 3.91 6.18
N GLU A 244 9.51 4.98 5.48
CA GLU A 244 10.46 6.06 5.20
C GLU A 244 10.88 6.82 6.47
N ALA A 245 10.00 6.97 7.46
CA ALA A 245 10.38 7.51 8.76
C ALA A 245 11.34 6.57 9.52
N TYR A 246 11.07 5.26 9.50
CA TYR A 246 11.97 4.24 10.05
C TYR A 246 13.35 4.28 9.38
N ARG A 247 13.41 4.36 8.05
CA ARG A 247 14.68 4.43 7.30
C ARG A 247 15.51 5.67 7.60
N ARG A 248 14.89 6.72 8.13
CA ARG A 248 15.56 7.98 8.54
C ARG A 248 16.02 7.97 10.00
N LEU A 249 15.80 6.90 10.75
CA LEU A 249 16.39 6.76 12.09
C LEU A 249 17.91 6.89 12.01
N VAL A 250 18.49 7.56 13.00
CA VAL A 250 19.95 7.77 13.10
C VAL A 250 20.47 6.97 14.28
N PHE A 251 21.30 5.97 14.00
CA PHE A 251 21.87 5.09 15.00
C PHE A 251 23.27 5.56 15.43
N SER A 252 23.62 5.38 16.70
CA SER A 252 24.99 5.58 17.16
C SER A 252 25.93 4.54 16.55
N ALA A 253 27.20 4.90 16.35
CA ALA A 253 28.18 4.03 15.69
C ALA A 253 28.48 2.73 16.45
N ASP A 254 28.24 2.72 17.77
CA ASP A 254 28.34 1.56 18.66
C ASP A 254 27.03 0.77 18.77
N SER A 255 25.98 1.16 18.03
CA SER A 255 24.65 0.54 18.02
C SER A 255 23.95 0.50 19.40
N SER A 256 24.31 1.40 20.32
CA SER A 256 23.71 1.47 21.65
C SER A 256 22.49 2.39 21.75
N MET A 257 22.34 3.33 20.81
CA MET A 257 21.27 4.34 20.82
C MET A 257 20.71 4.61 19.43
N VAL A 258 19.48 5.10 19.40
CA VAL A 258 18.79 5.55 18.19
C VAL A 258 18.10 6.89 18.41
N TYR A 259 18.24 7.79 17.44
CA TYR A 259 17.56 9.08 17.36
C TYR A 259 16.48 9.03 16.28
N ASN A 260 15.27 9.51 16.63
CA ASN A 260 14.17 9.66 15.68
C ASN A 260 14.01 11.13 15.24
N PRO A 261 14.47 11.51 14.03
CA PRO A 261 14.33 12.87 13.51
C PRO A 261 12.94 13.16 12.92
N SER A 262 12.04 12.18 12.86
CA SER A 262 10.73 12.32 12.22
C SER A 262 9.66 12.85 13.20
N CYS A 263 8.49 13.19 12.65
CA CYS A 263 7.28 13.50 13.42
C CYS A 263 6.41 12.27 13.73
N ILE A 264 6.91 11.05 13.50
CA ILE A 264 6.17 9.80 13.64
C ILE A 264 6.78 8.99 14.78
N THR A 265 5.96 8.48 15.70
CA THR A 265 6.42 7.50 16.69
C THR A 265 6.72 6.17 16.00
N LEU A 266 7.95 5.69 16.16
CA LEU A 266 8.43 4.45 15.54
C LEU A 266 8.54 3.33 16.58
N TRP A 267 8.39 2.10 16.13
CA TRP A 267 8.49 0.90 16.97
C TRP A 267 9.57 -0.02 16.43
N LEU A 268 10.47 -0.45 17.30
CA LEU A 268 11.58 -1.35 16.99
C LEU A 268 11.44 -2.65 17.76
N GLY A 269 12.03 -3.73 17.24
CA GLY A 269 12.15 -5.01 17.92
C GLY A 269 13.02 -5.99 17.16
N GLY A 270 12.85 -7.28 17.44
CA GLY A 270 13.62 -8.36 16.81
C GLY A 270 12.77 -9.59 16.44
N THR A 271 13.39 -10.52 15.73
CA THR A 271 12.83 -11.83 15.36
C THR A 271 12.83 -12.81 16.54
N PHE A 272 13.84 -12.70 17.42
CA PHE A 272 14.05 -13.62 18.53
C PHE A 272 13.68 -13.03 19.91
N THR A 273 13.02 -11.87 19.94
CA THR A 273 12.52 -11.23 21.16
C THR A 273 11.07 -10.79 21.00
N GLU A 274 10.31 -10.84 22.09
CA GLU A 274 8.97 -10.24 22.19
C GLU A 274 9.02 -8.77 22.63
N GLU A 275 10.17 -8.32 23.13
CA GLU A 275 10.32 -6.94 23.57
C GLU A 275 10.21 -5.98 22.40
N THR A 276 9.63 -4.82 22.67
CA THR A 276 9.46 -3.75 21.69
C THR A 276 9.94 -2.44 22.29
N LEU A 277 10.45 -1.56 21.43
CA LEU A 277 10.99 -0.28 21.81
C LEU A 277 10.26 0.84 21.06
N GLU A 278 9.59 1.70 21.81
CA GLU A 278 8.96 2.92 21.30
C GLU A 278 10.00 4.03 21.18
N VAL A 279 10.14 4.61 19.97
CA VAL A 279 11.01 5.74 19.69
C VAL A 279 10.16 6.95 19.28
N LYS A 280 9.89 7.83 20.24
CA LYS A 280 9.05 9.03 20.05
C LYS A 280 9.72 10.07 19.13
N PRO A 281 8.95 10.94 18.46
CA PRO A 281 9.48 12.06 17.68
C PRO A 281 10.50 12.89 18.47
N GLY A 282 11.66 13.15 17.87
CA GLY A 282 12.73 13.94 18.47
C GLY A 282 13.47 13.27 19.63
N ALA A 283 13.13 12.03 20.00
CA ALA A 283 13.75 11.35 21.12
C ALA A 283 15.04 10.62 20.71
N ILE A 284 15.96 10.53 21.67
CA ILE A 284 17.09 9.59 21.66
C ILE A 284 16.80 8.53 22.72
N VAL A 285 16.83 7.26 22.34
CA VAL A 285 16.61 6.13 23.26
C VAL A 285 17.75 5.13 23.16
N LYS A 286 17.99 4.38 24.24
CA LYS A 286 18.89 3.24 24.22
C LYS A 286 18.22 2.06 23.53
N LEU A 287 18.97 1.36 22.68
CA LEU A 287 18.52 0.11 22.08
C LEU A 287 18.55 -1.03 23.11
N GLN A 288 17.74 -2.05 22.87
CA GLN A 288 17.79 -3.29 23.63
C GLN A 288 19.08 -4.05 23.34
N GLU A 289 19.58 -4.76 24.34
CA GLU A 289 20.76 -5.61 24.18
C GLU A 289 20.53 -6.66 23.08
N PRO A 290 21.55 -7.01 22.29
CA PRO A 290 21.45 -8.07 21.30
C PRO A 290 21.08 -9.42 21.93
N VAL A 291 20.31 -10.22 21.19
CA VAL A 291 19.89 -11.57 21.60
C VAL A 291 20.57 -12.64 20.76
N ASP A 292 20.80 -13.82 21.35
CA ASP A 292 21.32 -14.98 20.61
C ASP A 292 20.29 -15.47 19.57
N MET A 293 20.77 -15.73 18.35
CA MET A 293 19.98 -16.32 17.26
C MET A 293 19.83 -17.83 17.36
#